data_AF-A0A7Z9WSM7-F1
#
_entry.id   AF-A0A7Z9WSM7-F1
#
_cell.length_a   1.000
_cell.length_b   1.000
_cell.length_c   1.000
_cell.angle_alpha   90.00
_cell.angle_beta   90.00
_cell.angle_gamma   90.00
#
_symmetry.space_group_name_H-M   'P 1'
#
loop_
_entity.id
_entity.type
_entity.pdbx_description
1 polymer ?
#
loop_
_entity_poly.entity_id
_entity_poly.type
_entity_poly.pdbx_seq_one_letter_code
_entity_poly.pdbx_strand_id
1 'polypeptide(L)'
;QKRTHLQQQEAQLKRLRQQLQQAEKQAYEYQAQLAAVQLELEQTHTALHNCVQEAESAGLNPDQLRQAPLEAPELQTVEKRLRQAQKARERLGAVNMTAIEASAQLQAQMRELETQMADIRSAVETLQQSIRKIDRDSRRRLRETFDQVNAHFMRLFPVIFRGGKAQLQWLDPDMDPLENGVLVMAQPPGKRTTRIQMLSGGEKTLTALALIFALFELNPAPFCVLDEVDAPLDDANVMHFCELVKAMAKQVQFILITHNKTTMTMAEQLLGVTMHEPGVSRVVSVDLHTAVDMIEETA
;
A
#
# COMPACT_ATOMS: atom_id res chain seq x y z
N GLN A 1 6.90 -16.57 140.84
CA GLN A 1 6.01 -17.47 140.08
C GLN A 1 5.22 -16.75 138.98
N LYS A 2 4.51 -15.62 139.23
CA LYS A 2 3.81 -14.87 138.16
C LYS A 2 4.73 -14.30 137.06
N ARG A 3 5.94 -13.84 137.40
CA ARG A 3 6.90 -13.21 136.46
C ARG A 3 7.57 -14.21 135.50
N THR A 4 7.80 -15.45 135.94
CA THR A 4 8.34 -16.54 135.11
C THR A 4 7.28 -17.12 134.16
N HIS A 5 6.00 -17.13 134.56
CA HIS A 5 4.91 -17.54 133.69
C HIS A 5 4.64 -16.53 132.57
N LEU A 6 4.76 -15.23 132.87
CA LEU A 6 4.67 -14.15 131.88
C LEU A 6 5.78 -14.24 130.81
N GLN A 7 7.02 -14.52 131.23
CA GLN A 7 8.15 -14.70 130.31
C GLN A 7 8.00 -15.94 129.41
N GLN A 8 7.41 -17.04 129.92
CA GLN A 8 7.11 -18.21 129.11
C GLN A 8 6.02 -17.91 128.07
N GLN A 9 4.97 -17.18 128.44
CA GLN A 9 3.93 -16.76 127.51
C GLN A 9 4.46 -15.77 126.46
N GLU A 10 5.32 -14.81 126.82
CA GLU A 10 5.97 -13.90 125.86
C GLU A 10 6.88 -14.64 124.87
N ALA A 11 7.66 -15.63 125.34
CA ALA A 11 8.49 -16.46 124.48
C ALA A 11 7.64 -17.32 123.53
N GLN A 12 6.52 -17.85 124.00
CA GLN A 12 5.58 -18.63 123.19
C GLN A 12 4.88 -17.75 122.15
N LEU A 13 4.49 -16.53 122.50
CA LEU A 13 3.87 -15.56 121.59
C LEU A 13 4.86 -15.06 120.53
N LYS A 14 6.13 -14.91 120.89
CA LYS A 14 7.21 -14.58 119.93
C LYS A 14 7.46 -15.72 118.93
N ARG A 15 7.46 -16.98 119.40
CA ARG A 15 7.55 -18.15 118.51
C ARG A 15 6.35 -18.26 117.57
N LEU A 16 5.13 -18.07 118.07
CA LEU A 16 3.92 -18.09 117.25
C LEU A 16 3.93 -16.98 116.19
N ARG A 17 4.40 -15.78 116.53
CA ARG A 17 4.58 -14.68 115.57
C ARG A 17 5.60 -15.01 114.48
N GLN A 18 6.72 -15.64 114.82
CA GLN A 18 7.70 -16.08 113.82
C GLN A 18 7.13 -17.18 112.90
N GLN A 19 6.35 -18.11 113.44
CA GLN A 19 5.67 -19.12 112.63
C GLN A 19 4.61 -18.51 111.71
N LEU A 20 3.82 -17.54 112.20
CA LEU A 20 2.85 -16.80 111.39
C LEU A 20 3.56 -16.07 110.25
N GLN A 21 4.65 -15.36 110.53
CA GLN A 21 5.41 -14.62 109.52
C GLN A 21 6.06 -15.54 108.48
N GLN A 22 6.53 -16.73 108.88
CA GLN A 22 7.01 -17.75 107.94
C GLN A 22 5.88 -18.30 107.07
N ALA A 23 4.71 -18.59 107.64
CA ALA A 23 3.56 -19.07 106.91
C ALA A 23 3.01 -18.02 105.92
N GLU A 24 2.99 -16.73 106.31
CA GLU A 24 2.61 -15.62 105.43
C GLU A 24 3.59 -15.47 104.26
N LYS A 25 4.90 -15.61 104.50
CA LYS A 25 5.90 -15.58 103.43
C LYS A 25 5.73 -16.75 102.45
N GLN A 26 5.49 -17.95 102.96
CA GLN A 26 5.22 -19.13 102.12
C GLN A 26 3.93 -18.97 101.32
N ALA A 27 2.86 -18.42 101.91
CA ALA A 27 1.61 -18.16 101.21
C ALA A 27 1.80 -17.16 100.07
N TYR A 28 2.61 -16.12 100.26
CA TYR A 28 2.94 -15.15 99.21
C TYR A 28 3.77 -15.79 98.09
N GLU A 29 4.74 -16.65 98.40
CA GLU A 29 5.52 -17.40 97.41
C GLU A 29 4.64 -18.34 96.57
N TYR A 30 3.71 -19.07 97.20
CA TYR A 30 2.76 -19.92 96.47
C TYR A 30 1.77 -19.13 95.62
N GLN A 31 1.32 -17.96 96.08
CA GLN A 31 0.46 -17.07 95.28
C GLN A 31 1.20 -16.54 94.05
N ALA A 32 2.47 -16.17 94.18
CA ALA A 32 3.30 -15.72 93.06
C ALA A 32 3.52 -16.85 92.03
N GLN A 33 3.77 -18.08 92.49
CA GLN A 33 3.89 -19.25 91.61
C GLN A 33 2.57 -19.55 90.88
N LEU A 34 1.44 -19.50 91.59
CA LEU A 34 0.12 -19.71 90.99
C LEU A 34 -0.16 -18.68 89.88
N ALA A 35 0.13 -17.39 90.15
CA ALA A 35 -0.06 -16.32 89.18
C ALA A 35 0.84 -16.50 87.93
N ALA A 36 2.08 -16.95 88.10
CA ALA A 36 2.98 -17.23 86.98
C ALA A 36 2.45 -18.38 86.09
N VAL A 37 1.99 -19.47 86.72
CA VAL A 37 1.41 -20.62 86.00
C VAL A 37 0.11 -20.23 85.29
N GLN A 38 -0.73 -19.39 85.90
CA GLN A 38 -1.96 -18.89 85.26
C GLN A 38 -1.66 -18.06 84.01
N LEU A 39 -0.67 -17.17 84.07
CA LEU A 39 -0.26 -16.37 82.91
C LEU A 39 0.26 -17.24 81.77
N GLU A 40 1.08 -18.25 82.08
CA GLU A 40 1.60 -19.18 81.08
C GLU A 40 0.46 -20.01 80.44
N LEU A 41 -0.53 -20.41 81.24
CA LEU A 41 -1.72 -21.09 80.73
C LEU A 41 -2.56 -20.18 79.80
N GLU A 42 -2.74 -18.91 80.14
CA GLU A 42 -3.45 -17.96 79.26
C GLU A 42 -2.70 -17.69 77.96
N GLN A 43 -1.38 -17.58 78.00
CA GLN A 43 -0.55 -17.40 76.81
C GLN A 43 -0.64 -18.62 75.88
N THR A 44 -0.54 -19.83 76.44
CA THR A 44 -0.64 -21.07 75.67
C THR A 44 -2.05 -21.26 75.09
N HIS A 45 -3.09 -20.93 75.85
CA HIS A 45 -4.47 -20.97 75.37
C HIS A 45 -4.70 -20.00 74.19
N THR A 46 -4.17 -18.78 74.29
CA THR A 46 -4.28 -17.78 73.21
C THR A 46 -3.51 -18.21 71.96
N ALA A 47 -2.29 -18.74 72.13
CA ALA A 47 -1.50 -19.26 71.02
C ALA A 47 -2.20 -20.43 70.30
N LEU A 48 -2.79 -21.35 71.07
CA LEU A 48 -3.57 -22.46 70.51
C LEU A 48 -4.79 -21.95 69.75
N HIS A 49 -5.53 -20.98 70.30
CA HIS A 49 -6.70 -20.39 69.65
C HIS A 49 -6.35 -19.76 68.30
N ASN A 50 -5.25 -19.00 68.22
CA ASN A 50 -4.78 -18.39 66.97
C ASN A 50 -4.39 -19.45 65.94
N CYS A 51 -3.69 -20.50 66.37
CA CYS A 51 -3.28 -21.59 65.49
C CYS A 51 -4.49 -22.34 64.89
N VAL A 52 -5.54 -22.56 65.68
CA VAL A 52 -6.79 -23.18 65.21
C VAL A 52 -7.50 -22.28 64.18
N GLN A 53 -7.60 -20.98 64.44
CA GLN A 53 -8.19 -20.02 63.50
C GLN A 53 -7.44 -19.95 62.16
N GLU A 54 -6.11 -19.97 62.21
CA GLU A 54 -5.27 -20.01 61.00
C GLU A 54 -5.51 -21.31 60.21
N ALA A 55 -5.60 -22.46 60.89
CA ALA A 55 -5.90 -23.74 60.25
C ALA A 55 -7.28 -23.75 59.59
N GLU A 56 -8.30 -23.23 60.25
CA GLU A 56 -9.66 -23.09 59.69
C GLU A 56 -9.67 -22.19 58.45
N SER A 57 -8.93 -21.08 58.47
CA SER A 57 -8.80 -20.17 57.33
C SER A 57 -8.10 -20.82 56.12
N ALA A 58 -7.23 -21.80 56.37
CA ALA A 58 -6.58 -22.62 55.35
C ALA A 58 -7.46 -23.80 54.87
N GLY A 59 -8.69 -23.91 55.37
CA GLY A 59 -9.65 -24.97 55.01
C GLY A 59 -9.40 -26.31 55.69
N LEU A 60 -8.63 -26.34 56.78
CA LEU A 60 -8.35 -27.55 57.55
C LEU A 60 -9.36 -27.70 58.70
N ASN A 61 -9.89 -28.91 58.89
CA ASN A 61 -10.82 -29.19 59.98
C ASN A 61 -10.06 -29.51 61.29
N PRO A 62 -10.28 -28.76 62.40
CA PRO A 62 -9.55 -28.95 63.66
C PRO A 62 -9.66 -30.35 64.25
N ASP A 63 -10.79 -31.02 64.05
CA ASP A 63 -11.02 -32.37 64.60
C ASP A 63 -10.22 -33.45 63.84
N GLN A 64 -9.93 -33.22 62.56
CA GLN A 64 -9.09 -34.11 61.75
C GLN A 64 -7.61 -33.98 62.11
N LEU A 65 -7.17 -32.78 62.52
CA LEU A 65 -5.79 -32.53 62.96
C LEU A 65 -5.48 -33.18 64.31
N ARG A 66 -6.46 -33.28 65.22
CA ARG A 66 -6.28 -33.98 66.51
C ARG A 66 -6.10 -35.49 66.36
N GLN A 67 -6.64 -36.07 65.29
CA GLN A 67 -6.60 -37.51 65.02
C GLN A 67 -5.47 -37.90 64.07
N ALA A 68 -4.72 -36.93 63.54
CA ALA A 68 -3.62 -37.17 62.62
C ALA A 68 -2.44 -37.86 63.35
N PRO A 69 -1.78 -38.85 62.71
CA PRO A 69 -0.55 -39.42 63.24
C PRO A 69 0.52 -38.34 63.44
N LEU A 70 1.24 -38.40 64.57
CA LEU A 70 2.37 -37.51 64.89
C LEU A 70 3.61 -37.71 64.00
N GLU A 71 3.54 -38.60 62.99
CA GLU A 71 4.53 -38.72 61.91
C GLU A 71 4.44 -37.55 60.93
N ALA A 72 4.32 -36.34 61.46
CA ALA A 72 4.53 -35.13 60.70
C ALA A 72 6.04 -35.00 60.45
N PRO A 73 6.49 -34.66 59.22
CA PRO A 73 7.87 -34.29 58.99
C PRO A 73 8.27 -33.19 59.99
N GLU A 74 9.51 -33.25 60.51
CA GLU A 74 10.01 -32.28 61.49
C GLU A 74 9.62 -30.85 61.04
N LEU A 75 9.00 -30.09 61.94
CA LEU A 75 8.49 -28.74 61.66
C LEU A 75 9.53 -27.88 60.92
N GLN A 76 10.80 -28.05 61.29
CA GLN A 76 11.96 -27.39 60.69
C GLN A 76 12.14 -27.69 59.18
N THR A 77 11.88 -28.93 58.74
CA THR A 77 12.01 -29.29 57.31
C THR A 77 10.88 -28.68 56.49
N VAL A 78 9.66 -28.63 57.04
CA VAL A 78 8.49 -28.01 56.39
C VAL A 78 8.67 -26.49 56.28
N GLU A 79 9.10 -25.84 57.36
CA GLU A 79 9.39 -24.40 57.37
C GLU A 79 10.49 -24.03 56.36
N LYS A 80 11.55 -24.84 56.28
CA LYS A 80 12.64 -24.61 55.31
C LYS A 80 12.14 -24.72 53.87
N ARG A 81 11.29 -25.71 53.57
CA ARG A 81 10.64 -25.87 52.26
C ARG A 81 9.70 -24.70 51.94
N LEU A 82 8.90 -24.25 52.91
CA LEU A 82 8.02 -23.10 52.76
C LEU A 82 8.81 -21.82 52.46
N ARG A 83 9.89 -21.55 53.20
CA ARG A 83 10.77 -20.39 52.96
C ARG A 83 11.44 -20.45 51.59
N GLN A 84 11.85 -21.64 51.14
CA GLN A 84 12.40 -21.83 49.79
C GLN A 84 11.36 -21.58 48.70
N ALA A 85 10.13 -22.08 48.86
CA ALA A 85 9.04 -21.85 47.94
C ALA A 85 8.62 -20.35 47.89
N GLN A 86 8.58 -19.68 49.05
CA GLN A 86 8.30 -18.24 49.13
C GLN A 86 9.39 -17.41 48.43
N LYS A 87 10.67 -17.70 48.67
CA LYS A 87 11.78 -17.04 47.96
C LYS A 87 11.75 -17.32 46.45
N ALA A 88 11.40 -18.53 46.04
CA ALA A 88 11.23 -18.87 44.63
C ALA A 88 10.07 -18.07 44.00
N ARG A 89 8.96 -17.89 44.72
CA ARG A 89 7.83 -17.05 44.31
C ARG A 89 8.21 -15.58 44.20
N GLU A 90 8.94 -15.05 45.17
CA GLU A 90 9.42 -13.65 45.13
C GLU A 90 10.38 -13.39 43.96
N ARG A 91 11.23 -14.37 43.61
CA ARG A 91 12.13 -14.29 42.45
C ARG A 91 11.39 -14.22 41.10
N LEU A 92 10.18 -14.75 41.01
CA LEU A 92 9.35 -14.66 39.80
C LEU A 92 8.82 -13.24 39.56
N GLY A 93 8.88 -12.36 40.57
CA GLY A 93 8.44 -10.98 40.47
C GLY A 93 6.92 -10.84 40.31
N ALA A 94 6.47 -9.67 39.86
CA ALA A 94 5.06 -9.43 39.58
C ALA A 94 4.63 -10.22 38.33
N VAL A 95 3.85 -11.28 38.53
CA VAL A 95 3.30 -12.09 37.43
C VAL A 95 2.19 -11.30 36.75
N ASN A 96 2.35 -11.05 35.45
CA ASN A 96 1.32 -10.35 34.68
C ASN A 96 0.16 -11.30 34.35
N MET A 97 -0.89 -11.25 35.17
CA MET A 97 -2.07 -12.10 35.03
C MET A 97 -2.85 -11.84 33.73
N THR A 98 -2.69 -10.68 33.08
CA THR A 98 -3.36 -10.36 31.81
C THR A 98 -2.58 -10.81 30.58
N ALA A 99 -1.36 -11.35 30.75
CA ALA A 99 -0.49 -11.73 29.63
C ALA A 99 -1.11 -12.81 28.73
N ILE A 100 -1.89 -13.73 29.29
CA ILE A 100 -2.56 -14.80 28.53
C ILE A 100 -3.63 -14.21 27.60
N GLU A 101 -4.48 -13.32 28.12
CA GLU A 101 -5.52 -12.64 27.33
C GLU A 101 -4.92 -11.71 26.28
N ALA A 102 -3.90 -10.94 26.66
CA ALA A 102 -3.19 -10.05 25.74
C ALA A 102 -2.49 -10.84 24.62
N SER A 103 -1.89 -11.99 24.93
CA SER A 103 -1.27 -12.86 23.91
C SER A 103 -2.32 -13.39 22.93
N ALA A 104 -3.49 -13.82 23.41
CA ALA A 104 -4.57 -14.27 22.54
C ALA A 104 -5.10 -13.15 21.63
N GLN A 105 -5.27 -11.94 22.16
CA GLN A 105 -5.67 -10.76 21.37
C GLN A 105 -4.63 -10.41 20.30
N LEU A 106 -3.35 -10.39 20.66
CA LEU A 106 -2.27 -10.08 19.74
C LEU A 106 -2.16 -11.13 18.63
N GLN A 107 -2.31 -12.41 18.96
CA GLN A 107 -2.35 -13.49 17.98
C GLN A 107 -3.54 -13.37 17.01
N ALA A 108 -4.71 -12.95 17.50
CA ALA A 108 -5.87 -12.71 16.63
C ALA A 108 -5.60 -11.57 15.64
N GLN A 109 -5.05 -10.44 16.12
CA GLN A 109 -4.66 -9.32 15.26
C GLN A 109 -3.57 -9.70 14.25
N MET A 110 -2.58 -10.49 14.66
CA MET A 110 -1.55 -11.00 13.76
C MET A 110 -2.15 -11.83 12.63
N ARG A 111 -3.07 -12.76 12.93
CA ARG A 111 -3.72 -13.58 11.90
C ARG A 111 -4.54 -12.75 10.92
N GLU A 112 -5.22 -11.71 11.41
CA GLU A 112 -5.96 -10.79 10.55
C GLU A 112 -5.01 -10.05 9.59
N LEU A 113 -3.91 -9.49 10.11
CA LEU A 113 -2.90 -8.81 9.31
C LEU A 113 -2.22 -9.75 8.31
N GLU A 114 -1.92 -10.99 8.69
CA GLU A 114 -1.37 -12.02 7.81
C GLU A 114 -2.31 -12.32 6.64
N THR A 115 -3.62 -12.39 6.91
CA THR A 115 -4.65 -12.61 5.88
C THR A 115 -4.71 -11.42 4.92
N GLN A 116 -4.78 -10.18 5.44
CA GLN A 116 -4.77 -8.97 4.62
C GLN A 116 -3.49 -8.85 3.78
N MET A 117 -2.34 -9.21 4.34
CA MET A 117 -1.08 -9.23 3.60
C MET A 117 -1.08 -10.27 2.48
N ALA A 118 -1.65 -11.45 2.71
CA ALA A 118 -1.79 -12.47 1.67
C ALA A 118 -2.69 -12.00 0.54
N ASP A 119 -3.82 -11.36 0.86
CA ASP A 119 -4.75 -10.81 -0.13
C ASP A 119 -4.10 -9.70 -0.97
N ILE A 120 -3.38 -8.77 -0.33
CA ILE A 120 -2.65 -7.70 -1.04
C ILE A 120 -1.58 -8.29 -1.96
N ARG A 121 -0.83 -9.30 -1.50
CA ARG A 121 0.18 -9.97 -2.34
C ARG A 121 -0.45 -10.63 -3.56
N SER A 122 -1.57 -11.33 -3.38
CA SER A 122 -2.31 -11.94 -4.49
C SER A 122 -2.86 -10.90 -5.47
N ALA A 123 -3.36 -9.76 -4.97
CA ALA A 123 -3.81 -8.66 -5.80
C ALA A 123 -2.66 -8.06 -6.63
N VAL A 124 -1.48 -7.85 -6.02
CA VAL A 124 -0.28 -7.37 -6.71
C VAL A 124 0.14 -8.33 -7.82
N GLU A 125 0.18 -9.64 -7.56
CA GLU A 125 0.51 -10.64 -8.57
C GLU A 125 -0.49 -10.62 -9.74
N THR A 126 -1.78 -10.50 -9.45
CA THR A 126 -2.84 -10.43 -10.46
C THR A 126 -2.71 -9.17 -11.32
N LEU A 127 -2.41 -8.02 -10.71
CA LEU A 127 -2.17 -6.77 -11.41
C LEU A 127 -0.92 -6.87 -12.30
N GLN A 128 0.17 -7.44 -11.80
CA GLN A 128 1.38 -7.67 -12.59
C GLN A 128 1.14 -8.58 -13.80
N GLN A 129 0.34 -9.65 -13.63
CA GLN A 129 -0.05 -10.51 -14.75
C GLN A 129 -0.90 -9.76 -15.78
N SER A 130 -1.80 -8.89 -15.33
CA SER A 130 -2.64 -8.05 -16.19
C SER A 130 -1.81 -7.05 -16.99
N ILE A 131 -0.84 -6.39 -16.35
CA ILE A 131 0.13 -5.49 -17.02
C ILE A 131 0.90 -6.27 -18.10
N ARG A 132 1.47 -7.43 -17.76
CA ARG A 132 2.19 -8.27 -18.75
C ARG A 132 1.32 -8.73 -19.92
N LYS A 133 0.01 -8.89 -19.70
CA LYS A 133 -0.94 -9.21 -20.78
C LYS A 133 -1.15 -8.00 -21.68
N ILE A 134 -1.44 -6.84 -21.08
CA ILE A 134 -1.60 -5.57 -21.79
C ILE A 134 -0.35 -5.26 -22.62
N ASP A 135 0.84 -5.35 -22.03
CA ASP A 135 2.07 -5.00 -22.77
C ASP A 135 2.33 -5.95 -23.94
N ARG A 136 1.97 -7.24 -23.81
CA ARG A 136 2.08 -8.19 -24.94
C ARG A 136 1.12 -7.83 -26.06
N ASP A 137 -0.13 -7.52 -25.71
CA ASP A 137 -1.14 -7.11 -26.69
C ASP A 137 -0.77 -5.77 -27.36
N SER A 138 -0.27 -4.80 -26.59
CA SER A 138 0.19 -3.51 -27.09
C SER A 138 1.37 -3.67 -28.05
N ARG A 139 2.40 -4.47 -27.70
CA ARG A 139 3.54 -4.75 -28.59
C ARG A 139 3.09 -5.38 -29.91
N ARG A 140 2.18 -6.35 -29.83
CA ARG A 140 1.62 -7.00 -31.03
C ARG A 140 0.90 -5.97 -31.91
N ARG A 141 -0.06 -5.22 -31.34
CA ARG A 141 -0.83 -4.21 -32.09
C ARG A 141 0.06 -3.13 -32.69
N LEU A 142 1.07 -2.67 -31.94
CA LEU A 142 2.01 -1.66 -32.43
C LEU A 142 2.82 -2.20 -33.61
N ARG A 143 3.32 -3.44 -33.53
CA ARG A 143 4.06 -4.07 -34.63
C ARG A 143 3.18 -4.28 -35.86
N GLU A 144 1.98 -4.82 -35.68
CA GLU A 144 1.00 -5.00 -36.77
C GLU A 144 0.64 -3.67 -37.44
N THR A 145 0.43 -2.62 -36.65
CA THR A 145 0.14 -1.27 -37.15
C THR A 145 1.34 -0.70 -37.89
N PHE A 146 2.54 -0.83 -37.33
CA PHE A 146 3.78 -0.39 -37.96
C PHE A 146 4.01 -1.05 -39.33
N ASP A 147 3.85 -2.37 -39.40
CA ASP A 147 4.04 -3.14 -40.63
C ASP A 147 3.01 -2.74 -41.70
N GLN A 148 1.76 -2.53 -41.30
CA GLN A 148 0.70 -2.05 -42.21
C GLN A 148 1.01 -0.64 -42.73
N VAL A 149 1.30 0.31 -41.84
CA VAL A 149 1.64 1.69 -42.24
C VAL A 149 2.88 1.71 -43.14
N ASN A 150 3.90 0.90 -42.82
CA ASN A 150 5.09 0.77 -43.65
C ASN A 150 4.76 0.25 -45.05
N ALA A 151 3.91 -0.77 -45.17
CA ALA A 151 3.47 -1.30 -46.46
C ALA A 151 2.69 -0.25 -47.28
N HIS A 152 1.76 0.47 -46.66
CA HIS A 152 1.03 1.57 -47.30
C HIS A 152 1.97 2.69 -47.75
N PHE A 153 2.91 3.07 -46.90
CA PHE A 153 3.91 4.11 -47.19
C PHE A 153 4.83 3.71 -48.35
N MET A 154 5.31 2.46 -48.37
CA MET A 154 6.11 1.91 -49.48
C MET A 154 5.35 1.91 -50.82
N ARG A 155 4.03 1.79 -50.79
CA ARG A 155 3.17 1.79 -51.98
C ARG A 155 2.79 3.19 -52.44
N LEU A 156 2.50 4.12 -51.51
CA LEU A 156 2.08 5.49 -51.82
C LEU A 156 3.24 6.37 -52.27
N PHE A 157 4.42 6.19 -51.67
CA PHE A 157 5.57 7.04 -51.97
C PHE A 157 5.95 7.06 -53.47
N PRO A 158 6.06 5.91 -54.16
CA PRO A 158 6.38 5.90 -55.59
C PRO A 158 5.29 6.53 -56.47
N VAL A 159 4.03 6.53 -56.04
CA VAL A 159 2.92 7.16 -56.78
C VAL A 159 3.08 8.68 -56.76
N ILE A 160 3.43 9.25 -55.61
CA ILE A 160 3.60 10.70 -55.43
C ILE A 160 4.86 11.21 -56.13
N PHE A 161 5.98 10.48 -56.01
CA PHE A 161 7.27 10.88 -56.57
C PHE A 161 7.54 10.32 -57.98
N ARG A 162 6.58 9.60 -58.58
CA ARG A 162 6.73 8.85 -59.85
C ARG A 162 7.99 7.97 -59.88
N GLY A 163 8.27 7.32 -58.76
CA GLY A 163 9.48 6.53 -58.52
C GLY A 163 10.04 6.73 -57.12
N GLY A 164 11.23 6.18 -56.87
CA GLY A 164 11.83 6.19 -55.55
C GLY A 164 11.26 5.11 -54.61
N LYS A 165 11.73 5.13 -53.36
CA LYS A 165 11.34 4.17 -52.31
C LYS A 165 11.33 4.87 -50.96
N ALA A 166 10.41 4.53 -50.09
CA ALA A 166 10.46 4.98 -48.71
C ALA A 166 10.02 3.86 -47.78
N GLN A 167 10.56 3.83 -46.57
CA GLN A 167 10.27 2.81 -45.57
C GLN A 167 10.44 3.38 -44.16
N LEU A 168 9.70 2.80 -43.23
CA LEU A 168 9.86 3.03 -41.81
C LEU A 168 10.88 2.04 -41.24
N GLN A 169 11.70 2.50 -40.30
CA GLN A 169 12.65 1.66 -39.57
C GLN A 169 12.55 1.97 -38.08
N TRP A 170 12.79 0.96 -37.24
CA TRP A 170 13.03 1.18 -35.82
C TRP A 170 14.35 1.92 -35.60
N LEU A 171 14.41 2.81 -34.63
CA LEU A 171 15.63 3.55 -34.30
C LEU A 171 16.75 2.59 -33.84
N ASP A 172 16.38 1.62 -33.01
CA ASP A 172 17.25 0.54 -32.55
C ASP A 172 16.55 -0.81 -32.74
N PRO A 173 17.02 -1.72 -33.60
CA PRO A 173 16.37 -3.01 -33.83
C PRO A 173 16.22 -3.90 -32.58
N ASP A 174 17.08 -3.72 -31.58
CA ASP A 174 17.15 -4.58 -30.39
C ASP A 174 16.32 -4.04 -29.20
N MET A 175 15.82 -2.80 -29.28
CA MET A 175 15.03 -2.16 -28.25
C MET A 175 13.53 -2.51 -28.37
N ASP A 176 12.84 -2.60 -27.22
CA ASP A 176 11.41 -2.88 -27.15
C ASP A 176 10.60 -1.87 -27.99
N PRO A 177 9.73 -2.31 -28.93
CA PRO A 177 8.91 -1.43 -29.74
C PRO A 177 8.13 -0.35 -28.96
N LEU A 178 7.76 -0.61 -27.70
CA LEU A 178 7.04 0.37 -26.87
C LEU A 178 7.93 1.54 -26.40
N GLU A 179 9.24 1.34 -26.32
CA GLU A 179 10.21 2.35 -25.87
C GLU A 179 11.04 2.91 -27.04
N ASN A 180 10.84 2.38 -28.25
CA ASN A 180 11.63 2.66 -29.43
C ASN A 180 11.13 3.89 -30.20
N GLY A 181 12.06 4.51 -30.93
CA GLY A 181 11.73 5.55 -31.91
C GLY A 181 11.45 4.95 -33.29
N VAL A 182 10.76 5.72 -34.15
CA VAL A 182 10.59 5.40 -35.56
C VAL A 182 11.39 6.39 -36.42
N LEU A 183 12.16 5.85 -37.36
CA LEU A 183 12.89 6.58 -38.38
C LEU A 183 12.16 6.51 -39.72
N VAL A 184 11.97 7.67 -40.35
CA VAL A 184 11.44 7.77 -41.70
C VAL A 184 12.61 7.84 -42.68
N MET A 185 12.77 6.79 -43.48
CA MET A 185 13.79 6.68 -44.51
C MET A 185 13.15 6.86 -45.88
N ALA A 186 13.68 7.77 -46.68
CA ALA A 186 13.14 8.06 -48.01
C ALA A 186 14.27 8.15 -49.04
N GLN A 187 13.95 7.71 -50.25
CA GLN A 187 14.81 7.72 -51.41
C GLN A 187 14.02 8.30 -52.58
N PRO A 188 14.07 9.63 -52.78
CA PRO A 188 13.51 10.27 -53.98
C PRO A 188 14.19 9.72 -55.26
N PRO A 189 13.53 9.85 -56.43
CA PRO A 189 14.08 9.39 -57.70
C PRO A 189 15.44 10.03 -57.98
N GLY A 190 16.45 9.20 -58.31
CA GLY A 190 17.81 9.67 -58.61
C GLY A 190 18.69 10.00 -57.40
N LYS A 191 18.18 9.88 -56.16
CA LYS A 191 18.94 10.13 -54.92
C LYS A 191 19.22 8.86 -54.12
N ARG A 192 20.16 8.95 -53.18
CA ARG A 192 20.44 7.88 -52.18
C ARG A 192 19.42 7.95 -51.05
N THR A 193 19.17 6.82 -50.38
CA THR A 193 18.30 6.76 -49.21
C THR A 193 18.86 7.59 -48.07
N THR A 194 18.07 8.52 -47.55
CA THR A 194 18.44 9.38 -46.42
C THR A 194 17.29 9.50 -45.42
N ARG A 195 17.60 10.03 -44.24
CA ARG A 195 16.58 10.39 -43.24
C ARG A 195 15.76 11.58 -43.76
N ILE A 196 14.48 11.63 -43.42
CA ILE A 196 13.57 12.74 -43.81
C ILE A 196 14.13 14.15 -43.53
N GLN A 197 14.93 14.30 -42.47
CA GLN A 197 15.56 15.57 -42.08
C GLN A 197 16.61 16.07 -43.08
N MET A 198 17.14 15.20 -43.95
CA MET A 198 18.19 15.50 -44.93
C MET A 198 17.64 15.79 -46.34
N LEU A 199 16.31 15.82 -46.50
CA LEU A 199 15.64 16.10 -47.78
C LEU A 199 15.49 17.61 -48.02
N SER A 200 15.24 18.00 -49.28
CA SER A 200 14.86 19.39 -49.60
C SER A 200 13.51 19.76 -48.96
N GLY A 201 13.20 21.06 -48.83
CA GLY A 201 11.94 21.50 -48.20
C GLY A 201 10.68 20.91 -48.85
N GLY A 202 10.61 20.91 -50.18
CA GLY A 202 9.50 20.30 -50.92
C GLY A 202 9.46 18.78 -50.79
N GLU A 203 10.61 18.10 -50.92
CA GLU A 203 10.71 16.64 -50.76
C GLU A 203 10.33 16.18 -49.36
N LYS A 204 10.74 16.93 -48.33
CA LYS A 204 10.39 16.69 -46.93
C LYS A 204 8.88 16.79 -46.73
N THR A 205 8.25 17.80 -47.33
CA THR A 205 6.80 18.03 -47.20
C THR A 205 6.01 16.91 -47.87
N LEU A 206 6.35 16.54 -49.10
CA LEU A 206 5.72 15.41 -49.81
C LEU A 206 5.93 14.07 -49.10
N THR A 207 7.13 13.84 -48.57
CA THR A 207 7.41 12.61 -47.80
C THR A 207 6.56 12.56 -46.53
N ALA A 208 6.39 13.69 -45.84
CA ALA A 208 5.54 13.78 -44.65
C ALA A 208 4.06 13.57 -45.00
N LEU A 209 3.58 14.21 -46.08
CA LEU A 209 2.21 14.01 -46.59
C LEU A 209 1.95 12.55 -46.97
N ALA A 210 2.90 11.91 -47.65
CA ALA A 210 2.82 10.50 -48.00
C ALA A 210 2.68 9.59 -46.76
N LEU A 211 3.39 9.91 -45.68
CA LEU A 211 3.29 9.18 -44.41
C LEU A 211 1.93 9.43 -43.71
N ILE A 212 1.46 10.68 -43.70
CA ILE A 212 0.15 11.03 -43.13
C ILE A 212 -0.97 10.30 -43.88
N PHE A 213 -0.90 10.26 -45.22
CA PHE A 213 -1.88 9.52 -46.03
C PHE A 213 -1.80 8.00 -45.83
N ALA A 214 -0.61 7.44 -45.66
CA ALA A 214 -0.45 6.03 -45.31
C ALA A 214 -1.09 5.69 -43.95
N LEU A 215 -1.03 6.62 -42.99
CA LEU A 215 -1.72 6.48 -41.70
C LEU A 215 -3.24 6.58 -41.85
N PHE A 216 -3.74 7.52 -42.66
CA PHE A 216 -5.18 7.66 -42.90
C PHE A 216 -5.80 6.49 -43.63
N GLU A 217 -5.07 5.80 -44.49
CA GLU A 217 -5.60 4.60 -45.15
C GLU A 217 -5.91 3.47 -44.15
N LEU A 218 -5.13 3.38 -43.07
CA LEU A 218 -5.33 2.36 -42.03
C LEU A 218 -6.58 2.64 -41.18
N ASN A 219 -6.81 3.91 -40.85
CA ASN A 219 -7.97 4.35 -40.07
C ASN A 219 -8.52 5.65 -40.66
N PRO A 220 -9.40 5.57 -41.67
CA PRO A 220 -9.87 6.74 -42.38
C PRO A 220 -10.72 7.62 -41.47
N ALA A 221 -10.26 8.86 -41.28
CA ALA A 221 -11.06 9.89 -40.63
C ALA A 221 -12.23 10.29 -41.55
N PRO A 222 -13.39 10.69 -40.98
CA PRO A 222 -14.53 11.12 -41.80
C PRO A 222 -14.23 12.37 -42.64
N PHE A 223 -13.38 13.26 -42.14
CA PHE A 223 -12.89 14.43 -42.89
C PHE A 223 -11.44 14.75 -42.53
N CYS A 224 -10.74 15.43 -43.44
CA CYS A 224 -9.36 15.88 -43.30
C CYS A 224 -9.25 17.35 -43.70
N VAL A 225 -8.61 18.17 -42.85
CA VAL A 225 -8.35 19.58 -43.13
C VAL A 225 -6.86 19.76 -43.39
N LEU A 226 -6.49 20.34 -44.53
CA LEU A 226 -5.12 20.65 -44.89
C LEU A 226 -4.99 22.15 -45.13
N ASP A 227 -4.08 22.79 -44.39
CA ASP A 227 -3.86 24.23 -44.42
C ASP A 227 -2.48 24.56 -45.02
N GLU A 228 -2.48 25.22 -46.18
CA GLU A 228 -1.32 25.65 -46.97
C GLU A 228 -0.21 24.59 -47.13
N VAL A 229 -0.60 23.31 -47.17
CA VAL A 229 0.34 22.19 -47.29
C VAL A 229 1.09 22.16 -48.61
N ASP A 230 0.59 22.89 -49.61
CA ASP A 230 1.13 23.02 -50.95
C ASP A 230 2.05 24.24 -51.13
N ALA A 231 2.17 25.12 -50.13
CA ALA A 231 3.06 26.28 -50.17
C ALA A 231 4.55 25.97 -50.46
N PRO A 232 5.16 24.87 -49.94
CA PRO A 232 6.56 24.54 -50.23
C PRO A 232 6.74 23.66 -51.48
N LEU A 233 5.67 23.38 -52.24
CA LEU A 233 5.69 22.50 -53.40
C LEU A 233 5.86 23.29 -54.70
N ASP A 234 6.52 22.68 -55.69
CA ASP A 234 6.57 23.21 -57.06
C ASP A 234 5.33 22.76 -57.87
N ASP A 235 5.10 23.38 -59.02
CA ASP A 235 3.89 23.14 -59.84
C ASP A 235 3.69 21.65 -60.20
N ALA A 236 4.79 20.93 -60.44
CA ALA A 236 4.74 19.50 -60.75
C ALA A 236 4.29 18.66 -59.55
N ASN A 237 4.83 18.94 -58.35
CA ASN A 237 4.46 18.21 -57.15
C ASN A 237 3.09 18.59 -56.60
N VAL A 238 2.63 19.82 -56.83
CA VAL A 238 1.25 20.24 -56.52
C VAL A 238 0.25 19.39 -57.31
N MET A 239 0.51 19.13 -58.59
CA MET A 239 -0.33 18.25 -59.41
C MET A 239 -0.40 16.83 -58.84
N HIS A 240 0.73 16.24 -58.44
CA HIS A 240 0.76 14.91 -57.84
C HIS A 240 -0.02 14.86 -56.51
N PHE A 241 0.13 15.90 -55.69
CA PHE A 241 -0.65 16.04 -54.46
C PHE A 241 -2.16 16.09 -54.75
N CYS A 242 -2.58 16.88 -55.74
CA CYS A 242 -3.99 16.99 -56.12
C CYS A 242 -4.57 15.67 -56.63
N GLU A 243 -3.83 14.93 -57.48
CA GLU A 243 -4.24 13.60 -57.96
C GLU A 243 -4.47 12.62 -56.81
N LEU A 244 -3.58 12.64 -55.80
CA LEU A 244 -3.70 11.79 -54.63
C LEU A 244 -4.91 12.18 -53.77
N VAL A 245 -5.08 13.47 -53.47
CA VAL A 245 -6.23 13.96 -52.70
C VAL A 245 -7.53 13.57 -53.40
N LYS A 246 -7.61 13.72 -54.73
CA LYS A 246 -8.78 13.31 -55.53
C LYS A 246 -9.04 11.81 -55.47
N ALA A 247 -8.00 10.98 -55.45
CA ALA A 247 -8.15 9.53 -55.29
C ALA A 247 -8.72 9.16 -53.91
N MET A 248 -8.23 9.82 -52.86
CA MET A 248 -8.67 9.59 -51.47
C MET A 248 -10.03 10.24 -51.16
N ALA A 249 -10.40 11.31 -51.87
CA ALA A 249 -11.67 12.02 -51.71
C ALA A 249 -12.90 11.14 -51.95
N LYS A 250 -12.73 9.99 -52.61
CA LYS A 250 -13.77 8.97 -52.79
C LYS A 250 -14.22 8.31 -51.48
N GLN A 251 -13.38 8.36 -50.45
CA GLN A 251 -13.63 7.71 -49.15
C GLN A 251 -13.63 8.70 -47.98
N VAL A 252 -12.88 9.81 -48.09
CA VAL A 252 -12.70 10.80 -47.02
C VAL A 252 -13.04 12.20 -47.55
N GLN A 253 -13.73 13.02 -46.76
CA GLN A 253 -14.00 14.40 -47.14
C GLN A 253 -12.76 15.29 -46.91
N PHE A 254 -12.31 16.03 -47.93
CA PHE A 254 -11.16 16.93 -47.80
C PHE A 254 -11.60 18.40 -47.77
N ILE A 255 -11.02 19.17 -46.84
CA ILE A 255 -11.12 20.63 -46.76
C ILE A 255 -9.71 21.17 -46.95
N LEU A 256 -9.47 21.82 -48.08
CA LEU A 256 -8.16 22.39 -48.43
C LEU A 256 -8.23 23.90 -48.27
N ILE A 257 -7.26 24.48 -47.56
CA ILE A 257 -7.03 25.92 -47.48
C ILE A 257 -5.73 26.19 -48.24
N THR A 258 -5.82 26.98 -49.30
CA THR A 258 -4.69 27.22 -50.20
C THR A 258 -4.89 28.51 -50.98
N HIS A 259 -3.78 29.13 -51.40
CA HIS A 259 -3.75 30.20 -52.39
C HIS A 259 -3.23 29.73 -53.77
N ASN A 260 -2.92 28.43 -53.92
CA ASN A 260 -2.38 27.86 -55.15
C ASN A 260 -3.50 27.62 -56.18
N LYS A 261 -3.37 28.26 -57.35
CA LYS A 261 -4.36 28.19 -58.43
C LYS A 261 -4.60 26.76 -58.92
N THR A 262 -3.56 25.93 -58.97
CA THR A 262 -3.64 24.54 -59.44
C THR A 262 -4.42 23.66 -58.46
N THR A 263 -4.26 23.88 -57.16
CA THR A 263 -5.04 23.18 -56.13
C THR A 263 -6.50 23.63 -56.15
N MET A 264 -6.75 24.93 -56.36
CA MET A 264 -8.11 25.48 -56.46
C MET A 264 -8.91 24.91 -57.63
N THR A 265 -8.30 24.71 -58.80
CA THR A 265 -9.01 24.21 -60.00
C THR A 265 -9.44 22.75 -59.89
N MET A 266 -8.83 21.99 -58.97
CA MET A 266 -9.16 20.58 -58.74
C MET A 266 -10.28 20.38 -57.72
N ALA A 267 -10.65 21.42 -56.97
CA ALA A 267 -11.71 21.36 -55.98
C ALA A 267 -13.10 21.33 -56.63
N GLU A 268 -14.02 20.55 -56.07
CA GLU A 268 -15.42 20.49 -56.52
C GLU A 268 -16.19 21.76 -56.11
N GLN A 269 -15.87 22.33 -54.95
CA GLN A 269 -16.50 23.54 -54.43
C GLN A 269 -15.45 24.46 -53.82
N LEU A 270 -15.54 25.76 -54.12
CA LEU A 270 -14.68 26.78 -53.53
C LEU A 270 -15.46 27.63 -52.52
N LEU A 271 -14.85 27.82 -51.36
CA LEU A 271 -15.34 28.74 -50.33
C LEU A 271 -14.33 29.87 -50.21
N GLY A 272 -14.66 31.04 -50.76
CA GLY A 272 -13.84 32.24 -50.63
C GLY A 272 -14.14 32.97 -49.32
N VAL A 273 -13.10 33.41 -48.62
CA VAL A 273 -13.23 34.29 -47.45
C VAL A 273 -12.83 35.70 -47.87
N THR A 274 -13.74 36.65 -47.73
CA THR A 274 -13.51 38.07 -48.04
C THR A 274 -13.62 38.93 -46.79
N MET A 275 -12.89 40.04 -46.75
CA MET A 275 -12.93 41.02 -45.66
C MET A 275 -13.37 42.35 -46.23
N HIS A 276 -14.68 42.59 -46.27
CA HIS A 276 -15.25 43.85 -46.78
C HIS A 276 -15.07 44.99 -45.77
N GLU A 277 -15.18 44.66 -44.49
CA GLU A 277 -14.95 45.56 -43.36
C GLU A 277 -13.72 45.08 -42.58
N PRO A 278 -12.83 45.99 -42.11
CA PRO A 278 -11.65 45.59 -41.36
C PRO A 278 -12.01 44.75 -40.12
N GLY A 279 -11.51 43.53 -40.06
CA GLY A 279 -11.72 42.62 -38.93
C GLY A 279 -12.99 41.78 -38.98
N VAL A 280 -13.81 41.88 -40.03
CA VAL A 280 -15.02 41.04 -40.22
C VAL A 280 -14.88 40.19 -41.49
N SER A 281 -14.74 38.88 -41.30
CA SER A 281 -14.68 37.90 -42.39
C SER A 281 -16.08 37.49 -42.84
N ARG A 282 -16.31 37.47 -44.16
CA ARG A 282 -17.52 36.96 -44.80
C ARG A 282 -17.17 35.82 -45.75
N VAL A 283 -17.88 34.71 -45.63
CA VAL A 283 -17.73 33.54 -46.50
C VAL A 283 -18.62 33.71 -47.72
N VAL A 284 -18.08 33.41 -48.91
CA VAL A 284 -18.75 33.42 -50.19
C VAL A 284 -18.51 32.06 -50.84
N SER A 285 -19.56 31.35 -51.22
CA SER A 285 -19.45 30.08 -51.94
C SER A 285 -19.46 30.32 -53.45
N VAL A 286 -18.51 29.73 -54.17
CA VAL A 286 -18.49 29.71 -55.63
C VAL A 286 -18.44 28.24 -56.05
N ASP A 287 -19.45 27.81 -56.79
CA ASP A 287 -19.45 26.50 -57.46
C ASP A 287 -18.71 26.65 -58.80
N LEU A 288 -17.65 25.87 -59.01
CA LEU A 288 -16.84 25.95 -60.23
C LEU A 288 -17.65 25.58 -61.47
N HIS A 289 -18.57 24.61 -61.37
CA HIS A 289 -19.38 24.18 -62.50
C HIS A 289 -20.30 25.31 -62.96
N THR A 290 -20.97 25.96 -62.01
CA THR A 290 -21.87 27.09 -62.30
C THR A 290 -21.10 28.31 -62.81
N ALA A 291 -19.88 28.54 -62.32
CA ALA A 291 -19.04 29.67 -62.75
C ALA A 291 -18.52 29.53 -64.19
N VAL A 292 -18.22 28.31 -64.64
CA VAL A 292 -17.82 28.05 -66.04
C VAL A 292 -18.99 28.27 -66.99
N ASP A 293 -20.18 27.77 -66.66
CA ASP A 293 -21.39 27.94 -67.47
C ASP A 293 -21.76 29.42 -67.67
N MET A 294 -21.59 30.25 -66.63
CA MET A 294 -21.86 31.70 -66.71
C MET A 294 -20.89 32.46 -67.62
N ILE A 295 -19.63 32.00 -67.74
CA ILE A 295 -18.63 32.60 -68.63
C ILE A 295 -18.91 32.22 -70.09
N GLU A 296 -19.40 31.00 -70.34
CA GLU A 296 -19.76 30.55 -71.69
C GLU A 296 -21.06 31.19 -72.20
N GLU A 297 -22.02 31.54 -71.33
CA GLU A 297 -23.23 32.28 -71.73
C GLU A 297 -22.98 33.77 -72.03
N THR A 298 -21.84 34.33 -71.59
CA THR A 298 -21.48 35.74 -71.83
C THR A 298 -20.45 35.97 -72.93
N ALA A 299 -19.97 34.90 -73.58
CA ALA A 299 -19.09 34.94 -74.75
C ALA A 299 -19.85 34.76 -76.07
#